data_AF-A0A9W9S209-F1
#
_entry.id   AF-A0A9W9S209-F1
#
_cell.length_a   1.000
_cell.length_b   1.000
_cell.length_c   1.000
_cell.angle_alpha   90.00
_cell.angle_beta   90.00
_cell.angle_gamma   90.00
#
_symmetry.space_group_name_H-M   'P 1'
#
loop_
_entity.id
_entity.type
_entity.pdbx_description
1 polymer ?
#
loop_
_entity_poly.entity_id
_entity_poly.type
_entity_poly.pdbx_seq_one_letter_code
_entity_poly.pdbx_strand_id
1 'polypeptide(L)'
;MQRSWESGDFWVVYAVLHSFAFDAIYWQKIDQQFFGPTKTDDPSEAWKERLDLLEDSQKVEMERLVTKKLEEMEDRGLAWDPDEYTEAFRQALMRKREEKANEVDEF
;
A
#
# COMPACT_ATOMS: atom_id res chain seq x y z
N MET A 1 -13.38 22.00 13.90
CA MET A 1 -12.61 20.74 13.73
C MET A 1 -13.31 19.55 14.35
N GLN A 2 -13.66 19.55 15.65
CA GLN A 2 -14.30 18.40 16.30
C GLN A 2 -15.58 17.88 15.60
N ARG A 3 -16.47 18.79 15.16
CA ARG A 3 -17.68 18.42 14.42
C ARG A 3 -17.42 17.72 13.07
N SER A 4 -16.29 18.02 12.40
CA SER A 4 -15.96 17.36 11.12
C SER A 4 -15.27 16.01 11.31
N TRP A 5 -14.73 15.75 12.50
CA TRP A 5 -14.26 14.43 12.91
C TRP A 5 -15.44 13.50 13.23
N GLU A 6 -16.48 14.05 13.87
CA GLU A 6 -17.73 13.35 14.17
C GLU A 6 -18.57 13.10 12.91
N SER A 7 -18.58 14.02 11.93
CA SER A 7 -19.35 13.86 10.68
C SER A 7 -18.68 12.96 9.64
N GLY A 8 -17.39 12.64 9.77
CA GLY A 8 -16.66 11.79 8.82
C GLY A 8 -15.97 12.54 7.68
N ASP A 9 -16.36 13.79 7.40
CA ASP A 9 -15.85 14.58 6.25
C ASP A 9 -14.33 14.79 6.31
N PHE A 10 -13.79 14.90 7.53
CA PHE A 10 -12.35 15.00 7.73
C PHE A 10 -11.61 13.77 7.19
N TRP A 11 -12.14 12.57 7.41
CA TRP A 11 -11.50 11.32 7.01
C TRP A 11 -11.47 11.17 5.50
N VAL A 12 -12.51 11.64 4.80
CA VAL A 12 -12.54 11.68 3.33
C VAL A 12 -11.42 12.57 2.79
N VAL A 13 -11.30 13.80 3.30
CA VAL A 13 -10.24 14.73 2.86
C VAL A 13 -8.86 14.17 3.20
N TYR A 14 -8.70 13.56 4.38
CA TYR A 14 -7.41 13.02 4.82
C TYR A 14 -6.99 11.80 3.99
N ALA A 15 -7.92 10.91 3.63
CA ALA A 15 -7.66 9.74 2.79
C ALA A 15 -7.24 10.14 1.37
N VAL A 16 -7.83 11.22 0.81
CA VAL A 16 -7.42 11.76 -0.51
C VAL A 16 -6.00 12.34 -0.47
N LEU A 17 -5.63 13.00 0.63
CA LEU A 17 -4.31 13.62 0.77
C LEU A 17 -3.20 12.62 1.10
N HIS A 18 -3.52 11.48 1.73
CA HIS A 18 -2.54 10.53 2.24
C HIS A 18 -2.83 9.12 1.71
N SER A 19 -2.25 8.79 0.54
CA SER A 19 -2.44 7.50 -0.13
C SER A 19 -2.07 6.30 0.74
N PHE A 20 -1.05 6.43 1.61
CA PHE A 20 -0.60 5.33 2.48
C PHE A 20 -1.65 4.90 3.52
N ALA A 21 -2.51 5.83 3.95
CA ALA A 21 -3.52 5.59 4.97
C ALA A 21 -4.91 5.34 4.35
N PHE A 22 -5.05 5.53 3.04
CA PHE A 22 -6.32 5.47 2.34
C PHE A 22 -7.09 4.19 2.64
N ASP A 23 -6.44 3.03 2.50
CA ASP A 23 -7.10 1.73 2.64
C ASP A 23 -7.68 1.55 4.06
N ALA A 24 -6.87 1.82 5.09
CA ALA A 24 -7.31 1.73 6.47
C ALA A 24 -8.46 2.71 6.79
N ILE A 25 -8.37 3.95 6.31
CA ILE A 25 -9.40 4.96 6.56
C ILE A 25 -10.69 4.63 5.83
N TYR A 26 -10.57 4.15 4.59
CA TYR A 26 -11.72 3.78 3.77
C TYR A 26 -12.56 2.73 4.51
N TRP A 27 -11.96 1.62 4.93
CA TRP A 27 -12.68 0.55 5.61
C TRP A 27 -13.19 0.93 7.01
N GLN A 28 -12.42 1.72 7.77
CA GLN A 28 -12.79 2.05 9.15
C GLN A 28 -13.80 3.19 9.28
N LYS A 29 -13.84 4.13 8.32
CA LYS A 29 -14.59 5.39 8.47
C LYS A 29 -15.53 5.67 7.32
N ILE A 30 -15.10 5.40 6.08
CA ILE A 30 -15.84 5.83 4.89
C ILE A 30 -16.86 4.76 4.49
N ASP A 31 -16.46 3.49 4.36
CA ASP A 31 -17.32 2.41 3.87
C ASP A 31 -18.62 2.29 4.67
N GLN A 32 -18.52 2.25 6.01
CA GLN A 32 -19.68 2.11 6.90
C GLN A 32 -20.64 3.32 6.82
N GLN A 33 -20.13 4.51 6.47
CA GLN A 33 -20.95 5.72 6.34
C GLN A 33 -21.81 5.69 5.08
N PHE A 34 -21.32 5.12 3.98
CA PHE A 34 -22.02 5.07 2.69
C PHE A 34 -22.84 3.80 2.50
N PHE A 35 -22.29 2.64 2.89
CA PHE A 35 -22.90 1.33 2.68
C PHE A 35 -23.53 0.73 3.94
N GLY A 36 -23.42 1.42 5.08
CA GLY A 36 -23.94 0.96 6.36
C GLY A 36 -23.02 -0.07 7.04
N PRO A 37 -23.38 -0.51 8.26
CA PRO A 37 -22.60 -1.48 9.02
C PRO A 37 -22.54 -2.83 8.29
N THR A 38 -21.37 -3.46 8.35
CA THR A 38 -21.14 -4.84 7.89
C THR A 38 -21.60 -5.83 8.95
N LYS A 39 -21.86 -7.09 8.55
CA LYS A 39 -22.20 -8.16 9.50
C LYS A 39 -21.00 -8.52 10.37
N THR A 40 -19.80 -8.31 9.86
CA THR A 40 -18.55 -8.52 10.58
C THR A 40 -18.09 -7.21 11.21
N ASP A 41 -17.75 -7.25 12.51
CA ASP A 41 -17.18 -6.10 13.22
C ASP A 41 -15.73 -5.79 12.81
N ASP A 42 -15.10 -6.67 12.04
CA ASP A 42 -13.74 -6.49 11.51
C ASP A 42 -13.77 -5.72 10.18
N PRO A 43 -13.21 -4.48 10.13
CA PRO A 43 -13.12 -3.71 8.90
C PRO A 43 -12.31 -4.40 7.80
N SER A 44 -11.41 -5.33 8.14
CA SER A 44 -10.58 -6.04 7.14
C SER A 44 -11.36 -7.08 6.33
N GLU A 45 -12.53 -7.49 6.81
CA GLU A 45 -13.38 -8.50 6.19
C GLU A 45 -14.60 -7.88 5.47
N ALA A 46 -14.82 -6.57 5.68
CA ALA A 46 -15.93 -5.81 5.10
C ALA A 46 -16.02 -5.94 3.58
N TRP A 47 -14.88 -6.00 2.88
CA TRP A 47 -14.84 -6.09 1.42
C TRP A 47 -15.54 -7.35 0.88
N LYS A 48 -15.57 -8.46 1.63
CA LYS A 48 -16.23 -9.71 1.19
C LYS A 48 -17.73 -9.50 1.03
N GLU A 49 -18.34 -8.77 1.96
CA GLU A 49 -19.76 -8.42 1.88
C GLU A 49 -20.02 -7.38 0.77
N ARG A 50 -19.05 -6.50 0.49
CA ARG A 50 -19.16 -5.50 -0.59
C ARG A 50 -19.03 -6.11 -1.99
N LEU A 51 -18.37 -7.26 -2.14
CA LEU A 51 -18.34 -7.98 -3.41
C LEU A 51 -19.73 -8.37 -3.90
N ASP A 52 -20.68 -8.62 -3.00
CA ASP A 52 -22.06 -8.95 -3.37
C ASP A 52 -22.81 -7.77 -4.01
N LEU A 53 -22.32 -6.54 -3.84
CA LEU A 53 -22.88 -5.34 -4.47
C LEU A 53 -22.45 -5.18 -5.94
N LEU A 54 -21.41 -5.89 -6.36
CA LEU A 54 -20.91 -5.80 -7.73
C LEU A 54 -21.78 -6.63 -8.68
N GLU A 55 -22.04 -6.09 -9.86
CA GLU A 55 -22.65 -6.85 -10.96
C GLU A 55 -21.69 -7.94 -11.46
N ASP A 56 -22.22 -8.99 -12.08
CA ASP A 56 -21.41 -10.09 -12.62
C ASP A 56 -20.36 -9.59 -13.63
N SER A 57 -20.70 -8.57 -14.43
CA SER A 57 -19.77 -7.92 -15.36
C SER A 57 -18.59 -7.25 -14.63
N GLN A 58 -18.87 -6.59 -13.50
CA GLN A 58 -17.86 -5.92 -12.68
C GLN A 58 -16.97 -6.92 -11.95
N LYS A 59 -17.55 -8.05 -11.48
CA LYS A 59 -16.79 -9.15 -10.87
C LYS A 59 -15.80 -9.75 -11.86
N VAL A 60 -16.23 -9.98 -13.11
CA VAL A 60 -15.34 -10.51 -14.17
C VAL A 60 -14.18 -9.55 -14.45
N GLU A 61 -14.44 -8.25 -14.53
CA GLU A 61 -13.36 -7.27 -14.76
C GLU A 61 -12.42 -7.15 -13.54
N MET A 62 -12.95 -7.22 -12.32
CA MET A 62 -12.15 -7.27 -11.10
C MET A 62 -11.20 -8.48 -11.11
N GLU A 63 -11.72 -9.68 -11.40
CA GLU A 63 -10.90 -10.90 -11.49
C GLU A 63 -9.79 -10.77 -12.53
N ARG A 64 -10.11 -10.20 -13.71
CA ARG A 64 -9.12 -9.92 -14.74
C ARG A 64 -8.00 -8.98 -14.25
N LEU A 65 -8.34 -7.94 -13.49
CA LEU A 65 -7.35 -7.03 -12.89
C LEU A 65 -6.50 -7.74 -11.84
N VAL A 66 -7.09 -8.60 -11.02
CA VAL A 66 -6.37 -9.40 -10.01
C VAL A 66 -5.39 -10.35 -10.69
N THR A 67 -5.82 -11.10 -11.71
CA THR A 67 -4.93 -11.99 -12.47
C THR A 67 -3.74 -11.21 -13.05
N LYS A 68 -4.02 -10.08 -13.72
CA LYS A 68 -2.96 -9.23 -14.26
C LYS A 68 -1.99 -8.74 -13.18
N LYS A 69 -2.49 -8.34 -12.00
CA LYS A 69 -1.65 -7.87 -10.90
C LYS A 69 -0.80 -8.98 -10.28
N LEU A 70 -1.31 -10.20 -10.22
CA LEU A 70 -0.55 -11.37 -9.76
C LEU A 70 0.58 -11.72 -10.74
N GLU A 71 0.30 -11.70 -12.05
CA GLU A 71 1.33 -11.87 -13.09
C GLU A 71 2.39 -10.75 -13.01
N GLU A 72 1.96 -9.48 -12.92
CA GLU A 72 2.88 -8.35 -12.73
C GLU A 72 3.73 -8.52 -11.46
N MET A 73 3.18 -9.10 -10.39
CA MET A 73 3.89 -9.30 -9.13
C MET A 73 4.95 -10.41 -9.22
N GLU A 74 4.75 -11.42 -10.07
CA GLU A 74 5.74 -12.47 -10.33
C GLU A 74 6.99 -11.90 -11.01
N ASP A 75 6.80 -11.01 -11.99
CA ASP A 75 7.90 -10.37 -12.73
C ASP A 75 8.46 -9.11 -12.05
N ARG A 76 7.73 -8.53 -11.09
CA ARG A 76 8.14 -7.31 -10.41
C ARG A 76 9.29 -7.58 -9.45
N GLY A 77 10.49 -7.16 -9.85
CA GLY A 77 11.61 -7.01 -8.92
C GLY A 77 11.21 -6.13 -7.73
N LEU A 78 11.42 -6.62 -6.51
CA LEU A 78 11.26 -5.85 -5.27
C LEU A 78 12.32 -4.75 -5.23
N ALA A 79 12.06 -3.64 -5.93
CA ALA A 79 12.87 -2.44 -5.86
C ALA A 79 12.50 -1.71 -4.56
N TRP A 80 13.28 -1.98 -3.51
CA TRP A 80 13.25 -1.15 -2.31
C TRP A 80 13.98 0.15 -2.61
N ASP A 81 13.25 1.27 -2.60
CA ASP A 81 13.84 2.61 -2.68
C ASP A 81 14.62 2.87 -1.39
N PRO A 82 15.94 3.04 -1.46
CA PRO A 82 16.75 3.18 -0.29
C PRO A 82 16.53 4.51 0.43
N ASP A 83 16.37 4.44 1.74
CA ASP A 83 16.46 5.64 2.57
C ASP A 83 17.90 6.20 2.58
N GLU A 84 18.03 7.47 2.97
CA GLU A 84 19.33 8.17 3.01
C GLU A 84 20.38 7.39 3.80
N TYR A 85 19.96 6.73 4.89
CA TYR A 85 20.84 5.90 5.71
C TYR A 85 21.40 4.70 4.93
N THR A 86 20.53 3.99 4.20
CA THR A 86 20.95 2.79 3.48
C THR A 86 21.75 3.12 2.23
N GLU A 87 21.52 4.28 1.61
CA GLU A 87 22.42 4.81 0.58
C GLU A 87 23.81 5.12 1.14
N ALA A 88 23.89 5.84 2.26
CA ALA A 88 25.16 6.17 2.90
C ALA A 88 25.94 4.91 3.32
N PHE A 89 25.24 3.90 3.86
CA PHE A 89 25.84 2.62 4.20
C PHE A 89 26.37 1.87 2.97
N ARG A 90 25.59 1.84 1.87
CA ARG A 90 26.04 1.25 0.60
C ARG A 90 27.30 1.93 0.08
N GLN A 91 27.35 3.26 0.08
CA GLN A 91 28.52 4.02 -0.35
C GLN A 91 29.77 3.70 0.49
N ALA A 92 29.61 3.63 1.82
CA ALA A 92 30.70 3.27 2.72
C ALA A 92 31.21 1.83 2.50
N LEU A 93 30.31 0.90 2.18
CA LEU A 93 30.65 -0.49 1.85
C LEU A 93 31.45 -0.58 0.54
N MET A 94 31.02 0.16 -0.49
CA MET A 94 31.70 0.18 -1.79
C MET A 94 33.12 0.74 -1.67
N ARG A 95 33.27 1.85 -0.94
CA ARG A 95 34.58 2.45 -0.68
C ARG A 95 35.55 1.48 0.03
N LYS A 96 35.08 0.74 1.03
CA LYS A 96 35.89 -0.28 1.71
C LYS A 96 36.30 -1.45 0.79
N ARG A 97 35.45 -1.80 -0.19
CA ARG A 97 35.78 -2.84 -1.17
C ARG A 97 36.83 -2.36 -2.17
N GLU A 98 36.75 -1.11 -2.60
CA GLU A 98 37.76 -0.47 -3.46
C GLU A 98 39.11 -0.34 -2.75
N GLU A 99 39.12 0.12 -1.49
CA GLU A 99 40.33 0.20 -0.66
C GLU A 99 41.00 -1.17 -0.54
N LYS A 100 40.22 -2.24 -0.28
CA LYS A 100 40.74 -3.61 -0.25
C LYS A 100 41.22 -4.14 -1.60
N ALA A 101 40.56 -3.79 -2.70
CA ALA A 101 40.97 -4.23 -4.03
C ALA A 101 42.32 -3.59 -4.43
N ASN A 102 42.50 -2.31 -4.12
CA ASN A 102 43.75 -1.60 -4.38
C ASN A 102 44.89 -2.12 -3.49
N GLU A 103 44.62 -2.48 -2.23
CA GLU A 103 45.63 -3.13 -1.37
C GLU A 103 46.07 -4.50 -1.89
N VAL A 104 45.21 -5.24 -2.61
CA VAL A 104 45.54 -6.56 -3.15
C VAL A 104 46.32 -6.48 -4.47
N ASP A 105 46.14 -5.42 -5.25
CA ASP A 105 46.90 -5.18 -6.50
C ASP A 105 48.29 -4.55 -6.25
N GLU A 106 48.59 -4.07 -5.03
CA GLU A 106 49.89 -3.51 -4.63
C GLU A 106 50.89 -4.54 -4.05
N PHE A 107 50.55 -5.84 -4.03
CA PHE A 107 51.43 -6.96 -3.63
C PHE A 107 51.75 -7.90 -4.80
#